data_AF-A0A2E4WZF5-F1
#
_entry.id   AF-A0A2E4WZF5-F1
#
_cell.length_a   1.000
_cell.length_b   1.000
_cell.length_c   1.000
_cell.angle_alpha   90.00
_cell.angle_beta   90.00
_cell.angle_gamma   90.00
#
_symmetry.space_group_name_H-M   'P 1'
#
loop_
_entity.id
_entity.type
_entity.pdbx_description
1 polymer ?
#
loop_
_entity_poly.entity_id
_entity_poly.type
_entity_poly.pdbx_seq_one_letter_code
_entity_poly.pdbx_strand_id
1 'polypeptide(L)' 'MNLRGKKVVLHDMCLRDGMHAKQHQIRLEEMRSVAI' A
#
# COMPACT_ATOMS: atom_id res chain seq x y z
N MET A 1 12.11 10.80 18.03
CA MET A 1 10.67 10.90 18.36
C MET A 1 10.22 9.58 18.95
N ASN A 2 9.66 9.53 20.17
CA ASN A 2 9.20 8.28 20.80
C ASN A 2 7.70 8.07 20.51
N LEU A 3 7.36 7.03 19.73
CA LEU A 3 5.99 6.68 19.33
C LEU A 3 5.41 5.51 20.13
N ARG A 4 6.13 5.02 21.14
CA ARG A 4 5.75 3.84 21.93
C ARG A 4 4.43 4.11 22.66
N GLY A 5 3.41 3.27 22.41
CA GLY A 5 2.07 3.38 23.01
C GLY A 5 1.07 4.27 22.27
N LYS A 6 1.47 4.92 21.14
CA LYS A 6 0.55 5.74 20.34
C LYS A 6 -0.10 4.91 19.24
N LYS A 7 -1.43 4.99 19.11
CA LYS A 7 -2.15 4.47 17.94
C LYS A 7 -1.91 5.41 16.77
N VAL A 8 -1.33 4.89 15.70
CA VAL A 8 -1.10 5.62 14.44
C VAL A 8 -1.92 4.93 13.36
N VAL A 9 -2.67 5.73 12.60
CA VAL A 9 -3.38 5.26 11.41
C VAL A 9 -2.46 5.46 10.23
N LEU A 10 -2.24 4.40 9.46
CA LEU A 10 -1.46 4.44 8.23
C LEU A 10 -2.40 4.24 7.05
N HIS A 11 -2.17 5.00 5.99
CA HIS A 11 -2.79 4.77 4.70
C HIS A 11 -1.86 3.91 3.86
N ASP A 12 -2.36 2.75 3.43
CA ASP A 12 -1.66 1.91 2.47
C ASP A 12 -1.79 2.51 1.07
N MET A 13 -0.65 2.81 0.46
CA MET A 13 -0.55 3.40 -0.87
C MET A 13 0.07 2.44 -1.89
N CYS A 14 0.23 1.15 -1.56
CA CYS A 14 0.89 0.17 -2.41
C CYS A 14 0.25 0.04 -3.80
N LEU A 15 -1.08 0.14 -3.90
CA LEU A 15 -1.77 0.09 -5.20
C LEU A 15 -1.68 1.41 -5.99
N ARG A 16 -1.38 2.53 -5.35
CA ARG A 16 -1.24 3.84 -6.03
C ARG A 16 0.23 4.15 -6.33
N ASP A 17 1.03 4.25 -5.29
CA ASP A 17 2.44 4.64 -5.39
C ASP A 17 3.31 3.46 -5.81
N GLY A 18 2.94 2.24 -5.39
CA GLY A 18 3.64 1.03 -5.82
C GLY A 18 3.49 0.74 -7.32
N MET A 19 2.52 1.36 -8.00
CA MET A 19 2.45 1.32 -9.46
C MET A 19 3.69 1.91 -10.12
N HIS A 20 4.35 2.91 -9.54
CA HIS A 20 5.57 3.47 -10.14
C HIS A 20 6.67 2.41 -10.28
N ALA A 21 6.86 1.59 -9.25
CA ALA A 21 7.83 0.49 -9.29
C ALA A 21 7.45 -0.59 -10.30
N LYS A 22 6.16 -0.74 -10.58
CA LYS A 22 5.61 -1.66 -11.57
C LYS A 22 5.34 -1.00 -12.93
N GLN A 23 5.81 0.22 -13.16
CA GLN A 23 5.57 0.97 -14.41
C GLN A 23 4.09 1.04 -14.81
N HIS A 24 3.21 1.20 -13.82
CA HIS A 24 1.75 1.21 -13.96
C HIS A 24 1.14 -0.11 -14.49
N GLN A 25 1.87 -1.22 -14.38
CA GLN A 25 1.42 -2.55 -14.81
C GLN A 25 1.03 -3.43 -13.61
N ILE A 26 -0.07 -3.09 -12.94
CA ILE A 26 -0.69 -3.96 -11.92
C ILE A 26 -2.00 -4.51 -12.50
N ARG A 27 -2.14 -5.83 -12.60
CA ARG A 27 -3.36 -6.48 -13.06
C ARG A 27 -4.42 -6.49 -11.96
N LEU A 28 -5.68 -6.56 -12.34
CA LEU A 28 -6.80 -6.61 -11.39
C LEU A 28 -6.69 -7.76 -10.39
N GLU A 29 -6.22 -8.93 -10.83
CA GLU A 29 -5.99 -10.08 -9.95
C GLU A 29 -4.90 -9.81 -8.91
N GLU A 30 -3.84 -9.09 -9.29
CA GLU A 30 -2.78 -8.69 -8.36
C GLU A 30 -3.30 -7.66 -7.36
N MET A 31 -4.14 -6.71 -7.78
CA MET A 31 -4.80 -5.76 -6.86
C MET A 31 -5.68 -6.50 -5.85
N ARG A 32 -6.43 -7.50 -6.32
CA ARG A 32 -7.31 -8.32 -5.49
C ARG A 32 -6.53 -9.06 -4.40
N SER A 33 -5.33 -9.54 -4.71
CA SER A 33 -4.46 -10.24 -3.73
C SER A 33 -3.93 -9.35 -2.60
N VAL A 34 -3.93 -8.02 -2.80
CA VAL A 34 -3.46 -7.04 -1.81
C VAL A 34 -4.61 -6.44 -1.01
N ALA A 35 -5.78 -6.28 -1.65
CA ALA A 35 -6.94 -5.62 -1.06
C ALA A 35 -7.91 -6.55 -0.33
N ILE A 36 -7.83 -7.87 -0.57
CA ILE A 36 -8.71 -8.91 0.02
C ILE A 36 -7.85 -9.89 0.81
#